data_AF-A0A2M7EIA5-F1
#
_entry.id   AF-A0A2M7EIA5-F1
#
_cell.length_a   1.000
_cell.length_b   1.000
_cell.length_c   1.000
_cell.angle_alpha   90.00
_cell.angle_beta   90.00
_cell.angle_gamma   90.00
#
_symmetry.space_group_name_H-M   'P 1'
#
loop_
_entity.id
_entity.type
_entity.pdbx_description
1 polymer ?
#
loop_
_entity_poly.entity_id
_entity_poly.type
_entity_poly.pdbx_seq_one_letter_code
_entity_poly.pdbx_strand_id
1 'polypeptide(L)'
;GSINQAAKEINISYRKAWSYIKAMEERLGIKLVDRQAGGKNGGGALLTKDARKFLKKYELMEEGIREAVDKKFTAIFGKGVNR
;
A
#
# COMPACT_ATOMS: atom_id res chain seq x y z
N GLY A 1 -4.94 9.08 -10.71
CA GLY A 1 -5.27 7.92 -9.87
C GLY A 1 -6.77 7.85 -9.68
N SER A 2 -7.34 6.64 -9.65
CA SER A 2 -8.76 6.42 -9.38
C SER A 2 -8.92 5.25 -8.42
N ILE A 3 -9.64 5.47 -7.31
CA ILE A 3 -9.93 4.41 -6.34
C ILE A 3 -10.79 3.33 -6.99
N ASN A 4 -11.68 3.70 -7.91
CA ASN A 4 -12.52 2.73 -8.62
C ASN A 4 -11.68 1.82 -9.52
N GLN A 5 -10.67 2.38 -10.19
CA GLN A 5 -9.75 1.58 -11.00
C GLN A 5 -8.90 0.65 -10.12
N ALA A 6 -8.29 1.18 -9.05
CA ALA A 6 -7.50 0.38 -8.12
C ALA A 6 -8.34 -0.74 -7.46
N ALA A 7 -9.62 -0.48 -7.16
CA ALA A 7 -10.53 -1.48 -6.62
C ALA A 7 -10.76 -2.64 -7.61
N LYS A 8 -10.92 -2.34 -8.91
CA LYS A 8 -11.06 -3.35 -9.96
C LYS A 8 -9.79 -4.19 -10.12
N GLU A 9 -8.62 -3.56 -10.07
CA GLU A 9 -7.31 -4.24 -10.20
C GLU A 9 -7.09 -5.29 -9.10
N ILE A 10 -7.60 -5.05 -7.89
CA ILE A 10 -7.52 -6.00 -6.77
C ILE A 10 -8.82 -6.78 -6.53
N ASN A 11 -9.74 -6.78 -7.50
CA ASN A 11 -11.00 -7.52 -7.50
C ASN A 11 -11.90 -7.27 -6.26
N ILE A 12 -12.04 -6.00 -5.85
CA ILE A 12 -12.97 -5.58 -4.80
C ILE A 12 -13.90 -4.46 -5.26
N SER A 13 -15.03 -4.30 -4.56
CA SER A 13 -15.93 -3.18 -4.82
C SER A 13 -15.30 -1.84 -4.41
N TYR A 14 -15.69 -0.76 -5.10
CA TYR A 14 -15.29 0.60 -4.73
C TYR A 14 -15.60 0.92 -3.26
N ARG A 15 -16.77 0.49 -2.76
CA ARG A 15 -17.17 0.67 -1.35
C ARG A 15 -16.20 -0.03 -0.40
N LYS A 16 -15.75 -1.24 -0.75
CA LYS A 16 -14.79 -2.00 0.04
C LYS A 16 -13.41 -1.35 0.02
N ALA A 17 -12.93 -0.92 -1.15
CA ALA A 17 -11.69 -0.14 -1.26
C ALA A 17 -11.73 1.14 -0.41
N TRP A 18 -12.86 1.85 -0.43
CA TRP A 18 -13.05 3.05 0.39
C TRP A 18 -13.05 2.74 1.89
N SER A 19 -13.66 1.63 2.31
CA SER A 19 -13.65 1.20 3.71
C SER A 19 -12.23 0.88 4.20
N TYR A 20 -11.39 0.28 3.36
CA TYR A 20 -9.98 0.02 3.67
C TYR A 20 -9.19 1.31 3.85
N ILE A 21 -9.36 2.27 2.94
CA ILE A 21 -8.73 3.60 3.06
C ILE A 21 -9.11 4.23 4.39
N LYS A 22 -10.40 4.22 4.75
CA LYS A 22 -10.87 4.81 6.01
C LYS A 22 -10.29 4.13 7.24
N ALA A 23 -10.26 2.80 7.27
CA ALA A 23 -9.68 2.05 8.36
C ALA A 23 -8.16 2.30 8.50
N MET A 24 -7.44 2.44 7.38
CA MET A 24 -6.02 2.79 7.41
C MET A 24 -5.79 4.22 7.90
N GLU A 25 -6.58 5.18 7.44
CA GLU A 25 -6.51 6.58 7.91
C GLU A 25 -6.77 6.69 9.42
N GLU A 26 -7.77 5.97 9.94
CA GLU A 26 -8.11 5.93 11.36
C GLU A 26 -6.96 5.37 12.20
N ARG A 27 -6.38 4.23 11.78
CA ARG A 27 -5.27 3.59 12.49
C ARG A 27 -3.99 4.40 12.45
N LEU A 28 -3.74 5.11 11.35
CA LEU A 28 -2.51 5.89 11.17
C LEU A 28 -2.64 7.33 11.69
N GLY A 29 -3.85 7.82 11.95
CA GLY A 29 -4.10 9.20 12.34
C GLY A 29 -3.74 10.22 11.25
N ILE A 30 -3.62 9.80 9.99
CA ILE A 30 -3.27 10.66 8.85
C ILE A 30 -4.24 10.42 7.70
N LYS A 31 -4.49 11.47 6.92
CA LYS A 31 -5.21 11.35 5.65
C LYS A 31 -4.30 10.73 4.60
N LEU A 32 -4.75 9.67 3.93
CA LEU A 32 -3.97 8.95 2.93
C LEU A 32 -4.22 9.47 1.52
N VAL A 33 -5.45 9.89 1.23
CA VAL A 33 -5.87 10.20 -0.14
C VAL A 33 -6.65 11.51 -0.22
N ASP A 34 -6.21 12.42 -1.08
CA ASP A 34 -6.97 13.59 -1.50
C ASP A 34 -7.88 13.23 -2.67
N ARG A 35 -9.17 13.55 -2.51
CA ARG A 35 -10.17 13.37 -3.56
C ARG A 35 -10.31 14.66 -4.35
N GLN A 36 -10.21 14.58 -5.66
CA GLN A 36 -10.69 15.62 -6.55
C GLN A 36 -12.17 15.34 -6.80
N ALA A 37 -13.04 16.27 -6.41
CA ALA A 37 -14.47 16.17 -6.68
C ALA A 37 -14.69 16.03 -8.19
N GLY A 38 -15.39 14.97 -8.60
CA GLY A 38 -15.63 14.67 -10.00
C GLY A 38 -16.96 15.22 -10.48
N GLY A 39 -16.92 16.04 -11.53
CA GLY A 39 -18.06 16.25 -12.44
C GLY A 39 -18.19 15.10 -13.44
N LYS A 40 -18.83 15.35 -14.60
CA LYS A 40 -19.20 14.36 -15.64
C LYS A 40 -18.12 13.34 -16.07
N ASN A 41 -16.83 13.61 -15.87
CA ASN A 41 -15.71 12.77 -16.31
C ASN A 41 -15.05 11.94 -15.18
N GLY A 42 -15.67 11.89 -13.99
CA GLY A 42 -15.20 11.08 -12.87
C GLY A 42 -14.25 11.82 -11.93
N GLY A 43 -14.29 11.44 -10.64
CA GLY A 43 -13.42 11.99 -9.60
C GLY A 43 -12.04 11.35 -9.62
N GLY A 44 -11.03 12.14 -9.24
CA GLY A 44 -9.64 11.71 -9.09
C GLY A 44 -9.27 11.40 -7.65
N ALA A 45 -8.25 10.58 -7.46
CA ALA A 45 -7.63 10.29 -6.17
C ALA A 45 -6.11 10.41 -6.28
N LEU A 46 -5.51 11.17 -5.36
CA LEU A 46 -4.07 11.35 -5.24
C LEU A 46 -3.63 11.07 -3.81
N LEU A 47 -2.46 10.47 -3.63
CA LEU A 47 -1.87 10.32 -2.31
C LEU A 47 -1.57 11.69 -1.70
N THR A 48 -1.74 11.82 -0.39
CA THR A 48 -1.28 13.00 0.34
C THR A 48 0.25 13.00 0.45
N LYS A 49 0.83 14.12 0.90
CA LYS A 49 2.27 14.19 1.20
C LYS A 49 2.67 13.20 2.29
N ASP A 50 1.84 13.04 3.32
CA ASP A 50 2.14 12.15 4.45
C ASP A 50 1.97 10.68 4.08
N ALA A 51 1.00 10.36 3.22
CA ALA A 51 0.88 9.02 2.64
C ALA A 51 2.13 8.61 1.87
N ARG A 52 2.68 9.51 1.03
CA ARG A 52 3.93 9.25 0.31
C ARG A 52 5.12 9.02 1.25
N LYS A 53 5.24 9.82 2.32
CA LYS A 53 6.28 9.61 3.34
C LYS A 53 6.10 8.28 4.07
N PHE A 54 4.87 7.93 4.41
CA PHE A 54 4.54 6.67 5.07
C PHE A 54 4.92 5.47 4.20
N LEU A 55 4.53 5.47 2.93
CA LEU A 55 4.90 4.41 1.97
C LEU A 55 6.40 4.26 1.84
N LYS A 56 7.15 5.38 1.72
CA LYS A 56 8.62 5.32 1.66
C LYS A 56 9.23 4.70 2.92
N LYS A 57 8.70 4.99 4.10
CA LYS A 57 9.17 4.37 5.35
C LYS A 57 8.82 2.87 5.40
N TYR A 58 7.64 2.51 4.93
CA TYR A 58 7.19 1.13 4.86
C TYR A 58 8.08 0.31 3.91
N GLU A 59 8.37 0.82 2.71
CA GLU A 59 9.24 0.18 1.72
C GLU A 59 10.65 -0.08 2.29
N LEU A 60 11.25 0.91 2.97
CA LEU A 60 12.55 0.77 3.62
C LEU A 60 12.54 -0.29 4.73
N MET A 61 11.47 -0.34 5.53
CA MET A 61 11.31 -1.35 6.58
C MET A 61 11.16 -2.74 5.97
N GLU A 62 10.34 -2.88 4.91
CA GLU A 62 10.11 -4.16 4.23
C GLU A 62 11.40 -4.71 3.60
N GLU A 63 12.19 -3.84 2.96
CA GLU A 63 13.50 -4.21 2.41
C GLU A 63 14.45 -4.72 3.49
N GLY A 64 14.55 -4.00 4.62
CA GLY A 64 15.38 -4.43 5.74
C GLY A 64 14.93 -5.74 6.38
N ILE A 65 13.61 -5.96 6.48
CA ILE A 65 13.06 -7.24 6.96
C ILE A 65 13.42 -8.36 5.99
N ARG A 66 13.25 -8.15 4.68
CA ARG A 66 13.57 -9.15 3.65
C ARG A 66 15.04 -9.55 3.71
N GLU A 67 15.93 -8.57 3.77
CA GLU A 67 17.37 -8.81 3.88
C GLU A 67 17.71 -9.60 5.16
N ALA A 68 17.10 -9.24 6.30
CA ALA A 68 17.32 -9.94 7.56
C ALA A 68 16.83 -11.40 7.51
N VAL A 69 15.66 -11.63 6.90
CA VAL A 69 15.08 -12.97 6.71
C VAL A 69 15.96 -13.80 5.77
N ASP A 70 16.39 -13.25 4.64
CA ASP A 70 17.23 -13.96 3.66
C ASP A 70 18.60 -14.34 4.24
N LYS A 71 19.21 -13.43 5.00
CA LYS A 71 20.46 -13.70 5.74
C LYS A 71 20.25 -14.84 6.75
N LYS A 72 19.16 -14.79 7.53
CA LYS A 72 18.87 -15.80 8.54
C LYS A 72 18.57 -17.15 7.91
N PHE A 73 17.81 -17.18 6.81
CA PHE A 73 17.51 -18.37 6.05
C PHE A 73 18.79 -19.01 5.52
N THR A 74 19.65 -18.23 4.85
CA THR A 74 20.92 -18.72 4.31
C THR A 74 21.84 -19.27 5.40
N ALA A 75 21.86 -18.63 6.58
CA ALA A 75 22.67 -19.10 7.71
C ALA A 75 22.17 -20.44 8.30
N ILE A 76 20.87 -20.73 8.24
CA ILE A 76 20.28 -21.97 8.78
C ILE A 76 20.30 -23.10 7.76
N PHE A 77 19.93 -22.82 6.51
CA PHE A 77 19.66 -23.84 5.49
C PHE A 77 20.73 -23.92 4.38
N GLY A 78 21.69 -23.00 4.37
CA GLY A 78 22.69 -22.88 3.30
C GLY A 78 22.14 -22.22 2.02
N LYS A 79 23.01 -21.96 1.04
CA LYS A 79 22.58 -21.48 -0.28
C LYS A 79 22.04 -22.66 -1.10
N GLY A 80 20.71 -22.79 -1.19
CA GLY A 80 20.10 -23.66 -2.21
C GLY A 80 19.07 -24.69 -1.73
N VAL A 81 18.10 -24.32 -0.90
CA VAL A 81 16.85 -25.10 -0.82
C VAL A 81 15.94 -24.69 -1.97
N ASN A 82 16.35 -25.10 -3.18
CA ASN A 82 15.50 -25.28 -4.35
C ASN A 82 16.25 -26.26 -5.25
N ARG A 83 15.99 -27.54 -5.02
CA ARG A 83 16.06 -28.58 -6.06
C ARG A 83 14.64 -28.99 -6.38
#